data_AF-A0A2K2V562-F1
#
_entry.id   AF-A0A2K2V562-F1
#
_cell.length_a   1.000
_cell.length_b   1.000
_cell.length_c   1.000
_cell.angle_alpha   90.00
_cell.angle_beta   90.00
_cell.angle_gamma   90.00
#
_symmetry.space_group_name_H-M   'P 1'
#
loop_
_entity.id
_entity.type
_entity.pdbx_description
1 polymer ?
#
loop_
_entity_poly.entity_id
_entity_poly.type
_entity_poly.pdbx_seq_one_letter_code
_entity_poly.pdbx_strand_id
1 'polypeptide(L)'
;MFINSFLCFNSIKKYFYVRKKKTFTKVLLRNKRKRLRHKVYIDHQRKFYSTMRRSLMITATDHDESTIEAILKMVKPDLVCFIGEDFRRAFGEELIEKIDWMTGGNLMGIDADLTDLHSVMDAVDEAVGRASAEGVDEIYVNVTPSRSLASIALYTKACLRGFNAIAEVDGKVVKVPIIPYNNLPWQAIEILRSLYEDFDGRASLADLSERVNLGGEGGRSRIALTDYYINKYLKGRYVSVELVEKKLYVNITELGESIARRCSDLLGQEVKVSAGQRKVRKQVRIRK
;
A
#
# COMPACT_ATOMS: atom_id res chain seq x y z
N MET A 1 31.71 66.17 25.33
CA MET A 1 32.04 64.82 24.78
C MET A 1 30.78 63.96 24.57
N PHE A 2 29.69 64.52 23.98
CA PHE A 2 28.38 63.83 23.91
C PHE A 2 27.78 63.69 22.50
N ILE A 3 28.45 64.19 21.45
CA ILE A 3 27.90 64.19 20.08
C ILE A 3 28.33 62.93 19.29
N ASN A 4 29.44 62.27 19.64
CA ASN A 4 29.93 61.09 18.90
C ASN A 4 29.18 59.78 19.17
N SER A 5 28.46 59.67 20.30
CA SER A 5 27.76 58.42 20.66
C SER A 5 26.44 58.22 19.89
N PHE A 6 25.82 59.31 19.42
CA PHE A 6 24.51 59.24 18.74
C PHE A 6 24.63 58.82 17.26
N LEU A 7 25.72 59.20 16.58
CA LEU A 7 25.99 58.81 15.19
C LEU A 7 26.34 57.32 15.06
N CYS A 8 27.05 56.74 16.02
CA CYS A 8 27.32 55.29 16.06
C CYS A 8 26.03 54.45 16.25
N PHE A 9 25.08 54.90 17.07
CA PHE A 9 23.83 54.17 17.30
C PHE A 9 22.90 54.15 16.08
N ASN A 10 22.84 55.25 15.33
CA ASN A 10 22.04 55.33 14.11
C ASN A 10 22.63 54.48 12.97
N SER A 11 23.95 54.39 12.86
CA SER A 11 24.63 53.53 11.88
C SER A 11 24.37 52.03 12.16
N ILE A 12 24.46 51.62 13.43
CA ILE A 12 24.21 50.23 13.86
C ILE A 12 22.74 49.82 13.63
N LYS A 13 21.77 50.70 13.95
CA LYS A 13 20.35 50.44 13.66
C LYS A 13 20.07 50.28 12.18
N LYS A 14 20.66 51.13 11.32
CA LYS A 14 20.55 51.01 9.85
C LYS A 14 21.15 49.69 9.35
N TYR A 15 22.31 49.29 9.88
CA TYR A 15 22.98 48.04 9.53
C TYR A 15 22.16 46.80 9.91
N PHE A 16 21.58 46.76 11.12
CA PHE A 16 20.73 45.66 11.57
C PHE A 16 19.40 45.58 10.80
N TYR A 17 18.81 46.72 10.44
CA TYR A 17 17.56 46.76 9.67
C TYR A 17 17.76 46.26 8.22
N VAL A 18 18.86 46.65 7.58
CA VAL A 18 19.23 46.18 6.23
C VAL A 18 19.59 44.68 6.25
N ARG A 19 20.27 44.20 7.29
CA ARG A 19 20.63 42.78 7.45
C ARG A 19 19.38 41.91 7.70
N LYS A 20 18.42 42.36 8.52
CA LYS A 20 17.12 41.70 8.73
C LYS A 20 16.24 41.69 7.47
N LYS A 21 16.20 42.77 6.68
CA LYS A 21 15.51 42.76 5.38
C LYS A 21 16.12 41.76 4.42
N LYS A 22 17.46 41.71 4.28
CA LYS A 22 18.14 40.76 3.39
C LYS A 22 17.90 39.29 3.79
N THR A 23 17.84 38.96 5.07
CA THR A 23 17.51 37.60 5.54
C THR A 23 16.03 37.27 5.31
N PHE A 24 15.10 38.20 5.56
CA PHE A 24 13.68 37.97 5.31
C PHE A 24 13.35 37.77 3.82
N THR A 25 13.94 38.57 2.93
CA THR A 25 13.79 38.42 1.48
C THR A 25 14.39 37.09 0.99
N LYS A 26 15.53 36.66 1.55
CA LYS A 26 16.12 35.34 1.24
C LYS A 26 15.24 34.17 1.72
N VAL A 27 14.61 34.29 2.89
CA VAL A 27 13.67 33.29 3.42
C VAL A 27 12.39 33.23 2.58
N LEU A 28 11.83 34.38 2.19
CA LEU A 28 10.69 34.46 1.27
C LEU A 28 11.00 33.87 -0.10
N LEU A 29 12.17 34.17 -0.68
CA LEU A 29 12.62 33.58 -1.95
C LEU A 29 12.84 32.07 -1.84
N ARG A 30 13.38 31.57 -0.72
CA ARG A 30 13.47 30.12 -0.44
C ARG A 30 12.10 29.48 -0.35
N ASN A 31 11.13 30.09 0.33
CA ASN A 31 9.76 29.58 0.44
C ASN A 31 9.01 29.61 -0.90
N LYS A 32 9.19 30.67 -1.70
CA LYS A 32 8.65 30.74 -3.08
C LYS A 32 9.24 29.63 -3.96
N ARG A 33 10.56 29.41 -3.91
CA ARG A 33 11.24 28.33 -4.64
C ARG A 33 10.83 26.93 -4.15
N LYS A 34 10.51 26.77 -2.86
CA LYS A 34 9.99 25.51 -2.29
C LYS A 34 8.57 25.23 -2.80
N ARG A 35 7.70 26.24 -2.81
CA ARG A 35 6.34 26.14 -3.38
C ARG A 35 6.34 25.86 -4.88
N LEU A 36 7.22 26.53 -5.65
CA LEU A 36 7.40 26.27 -7.09
C LEU A 36 7.90 24.85 -7.36
N ARG A 37 8.88 24.35 -6.60
CA ARG A 37 9.34 22.95 -6.72
C ARG A 37 8.26 21.94 -6.35
N HIS A 38 7.47 22.22 -5.32
CA HIS A 38 6.34 21.37 -4.94
C HIS A 38 5.23 21.38 -5.99
N LYS A 39 4.94 22.53 -6.62
CA LYS A 39 4.00 22.64 -7.74
C LYS A 39 4.48 21.85 -8.96
N VAL A 40 5.75 21.99 -9.35
CA VAL A 40 6.35 21.23 -10.45
C VAL A 40 6.31 19.73 -10.16
N TYR A 41 6.59 19.30 -8.93
CA TYR A 41 6.48 17.89 -8.52
C TYR A 41 5.04 17.36 -8.62
N ILE A 42 4.05 18.12 -8.14
CA ILE A 42 2.63 17.77 -8.25
C ILE A 42 2.20 17.71 -9.72
N ASP A 43 2.63 18.66 -10.56
CA ASP A 43 2.31 18.67 -11.99
C ASP A 43 2.99 17.51 -12.74
N HIS A 44 4.21 17.14 -12.35
CA HIS A 44 4.91 15.97 -12.90
C HIS A 44 4.25 14.65 -12.46
N GLN A 45 3.83 14.56 -11.20
CA GLN A 45 3.03 13.43 -10.72
C GLN A 45 1.69 13.35 -11.45
N ARG A 46 0.98 14.47 -11.62
CA ARG A 46 -0.28 14.50 -12.38
C ARG A 46 -0.09 14.03 -13.82
N LYS A 47 0.98 14.45 -14.49
CA LYS A 47 1.34 13.97 -15.85
C LYS A 47 1.69 12.48 -15.88
N PHE A 48 2.40 11.98 -14.87
CA PHE A 48 2.74 10.57 -14.75
C PHE A 48 1.52 9.70 -14.43
N TYR A 49 0.65 10.14 -13.53
CA TYR A 49 -0.62 9.45 -13.23
C TYR A 49 -1.62 9.57 -14.38
N SER A 50 -1.56 10.60 -15.23
CA SER A 50 -2.41 10.67 -16.43
C SER A 50 -2.01 9.67 -17.53
N THR A 51 -0.81 9.09 -17.46
CA THR A 51 -0.35 8.05 -18.39
C THR A 51 -0.50 6.63 -17.84
N MET A 52 -0.89 6.48 -16.56
CA MET A 52 -1.11 5.16 -15.98
C MET A 52 -2.38 4.54 -16.51
N ARG A 53 -2.26 3.31 -17.01
CA ARG A 53 -3.41 2.50 -17.43
C ARG A 53 -4.06 1.86 -16.21
N ARG A 54 -5.39 1.91 -16.13
CA ARG A 54 -6.16 1.45 -14.97
C ARG A 54 -7.15 0.36 -15.38
N SER A 55 -7.26 -0.68 -14.55
CA SER A 55 -8.32 -1.66 -14.64
C SER A 55 -9.31 -1.49 -13.51
N LEU A 56 -10.59 -1.69 -13.79
CA LEU A 56 -11.66 -1.74 -12.82
C LEU A 56 -12.35 -3.09 -12.87
N MET A 57 -12.41 -3.78 -11.73
CA MET A 57 -13.15 -5.02 -11.54
C MET A 57 -14.48 -4.74 -10.84
N ILE A 58 -15.58 -5.23 -11.40
CA ILE A 58 -16.94 -5.02 -10.91
C ILE A 58 -17.66 -6.37 -10.90
N THR A 59 -18.39 -6.67 -9.84
CA THR A 59 -19.28 -7.84 -9.82
C THR A 59 -20.54 -7.57 -10.64
N ALA A 60 -21.00 -8.56 -11.40
CA ALA A 60 -22.27 -8.56 -12.12
C ALA A 60 -23.45 -8.74 -11.16
N THR A 61 -23.64 -7.74 -10.30
CA THR A 61 -24.75 -7.65 -9.34
C THR A 61 -25.57 -6.41 -9.63
N ASP A 62 -26.84 -6.40 -9.21
CA ASP A 62 -27.76 -5.27 -9.34
C ASP A 62 -27.18 -4.00 -8.69
N HIS A 63 -26.45 -3.22 -9.47
CA HIS A 63 -25.92 -1.92 -9.07
C HIS A 63 -26.73 -0.84 -9.77
N ASP A 64 -27.00 0.24 -9.03
CA ASP A 64 -27.60 1.43 -9.62
C ASP A 64 -26.63 2.07 -10.63
N GLU A 65 -27.15 2.48 -11.79
CA GLU A 65 -26.37 3.09 -12.88
C GLU A 65 -25.58 4.31 -12.38
N SER A 66 -26.19 5.11 -11.50
CA SER A 66 -25.56 6.29 -10.92
C SER A 66 -24.30 5.96 -10.12
N THR A 67 -24.26 4.78 -9.49
CA THR A 67 -23.13 4.29 -8.71
C THR A 67 -21.98 3.90 -9.62
N ILE A 68 -22.26 3.13 -10.66
CA ILE A 68 -21.25 2.71 -11.64
C ILE A 68 -20.67 3.92 -12.37
N GLU A 69 -21.50 4.88 -12.76
CA GLU A 69 -21.01 6.14 -13.34
C GLU A 69 -20.06 6.91 -12.41
N ALA A 70 -20.40 7.03 -11.14
CA ALA A 70 -19.58 7.74 -10.18
C ALA A 70 -18.22 7.03 -10.00
N ILE A 71 -18.24 5.70 -10.00
CA ILE A 71 -17.03 4.87 -9.96
C ILE A 71 -16.17 5.10 -11.22
N LEU A 72 -16.78 5.06 -12.41
CA LEU A 72 -16.07 5.28 -13.67
C LEU A 72 -15.46 6.68 -13.75
N LYS A 73 -16.16 7.71 -13.26
CA LYS A 73 -15.64 9.09 -13.18
C LYS A 73 -14.44 9.20 -12.24
N MET A 74 -14.42 8.44 -11.15
CA MET A 74 -13.33 8.42 -10.18
C MET A 74 -12.11 7.65 -10.70
N VAL A 75 -12.33 6.44 -11.20
CA VAL A 75 -11.25 5.52 -11.61
C VAL A 75 -10.71 5.90 -12.98
N LYS A 76 -11.58 6.23 -13.93
CA LYS A 76 -11.25 6.40 -15.36
C LYS A 76 -10.48 5.19 -15.90
N PRO A 77 -11.10 4.00 -15.90
CA PRO A 77 -10.44 2.77 -16.32
C PRO A 77 -10.22 2.74 -17.82
N ASP A 78 -9.11 2.13 -18.23
CA ASP A 78 -8.81 1.72 -19.61
C ASP A 78 -9.27 0.29 -19.90
N LEU A 79 -9.55 -0.49 -18.85
CA LEU A 79 -10.05 -1.86 -18.92
C LEU A 79 -11.11 -2.07 -17.84
N VAL A 80 -12.28 -2.60 -18.19
CA VAL A 80 -13.31 -3.01 -17.23
C VAL A 80 -13.54 -4.52 -17.29
N CYS A 81 -13.41 -5.18 -16.14
CA CYS A 81 -13.66 -6.61 -15.98
C CYS A 81 -14.92 -6.81 -15.14
N PHE A 82 -15.94 -7.41 -15.73
CA PHE A 82 -17.13 -7.86 -15.05
C PHE A 82 -16.94 -9.29 -14.56
N ILE A 83 -17.25 -9.54 -13.28
CA ILE A 83 -17.12 -10.85 -12.65
C ILE A 83 -18.52 -11.33 -12.30
N GLY A 84 -18.91 -12.49 -12.80
CA GLY A 84 -20.24 -13.08 -12.59
C GLY A 84 -20.98 -13.31 -13.89
N GLU A 85 -22.01 -14.14 -13.82
CA GLU A 85 -22.81 -14.52 -14.98
C GLU A 85 -23.58 -13.33 -15.58
N ASP A 86 -23.66 -13.31 -16.91
CA ASP A 86 -24.55 -12.45 -17.71
C ASP A 86 -24.54 -10.96 -17.30
N PHE A 87 -23.34 -10.37 -17.24
CA PHE A 87 -23.17 -8.97 -16.83
C PHE A 87 -23.99 -7.99 -17.69
N ARG A 88 -24.23 -8.29 -18.97
CA ARG A 88 -25.05 -7.45 -19.85
C ARG A 88 -26.49 -7.36 -19.35
N ARG A 89 -27.04 -8.47 -18.85
CA ARG A 89 -28.35 -8.47 -18.23
C ARG A 89 -28.37 -7.72 -16.90
N ALA A 90 -27.32 -7.83 -16.10
CA ALA A 90 -27.21 -7.16 -14.80
C ALA A 90 -27.13 -5.62 -14.91
N PHE A 91 -26.42 -5.11 -15.93
CA PHE A 91 -26.18 -3.67 -16.10
C PHE A 91 -27.02 -3.00 -17.19
N GLY A 92 -27.62 -3.78 -18.09
CA GLY A 92 -28.33 -3.28 -19.26
C GLY A 92 -27.39 -2.84 -20.39
N GLU A 93 -27.86 -2.95 -21.64
CA GLU A 93 -27.05 -2.64 -22.83
C GLU A 93 -26.60 -1.18 -22.89
N GLU A 94 -27.43 -0.22 -22.45
CA GLU A 94 -27.11 1.22 -22.51
C GLU A 94 -25.88 1.57 -21.64
N LEU A 95 -25.80 1.03 -20.43
CA LEU A 95 -24.65 1.25 -19.54
C LEU A 95 -23.40 0.53 -20.08
N ILE A 96 -23.55 -0.66 -20.66
CA ILE A 96 -22.43 -1.40 -21.26
C ILE A 96 -21.86 -0.66 -22.48
N GLU A 97 -22.70 -0.18 -23.39
CA GLU A 97 -22.27 0.63 -24.55
C GLU A 97 -21.54 1.91 -24.10
N LYS A 98 -22.02 2.54 -23.03
CA LYS A 98 -21.36 3.71 -22.45
C LYS A 98 -19.99 3.38 -21.89
N ILE A 99 -19.86 2.26 -21.18
CA ILE A 99 -18.57 1.78 -20.67
C ILE A 99 -17.63 1.45 -21.83
N ASP A 100 -18.14 0.79 -22.87
CA ASP A 100 -17.40 0.45 -24.09
C ASP A 100 -16.76 1.68 -24.73
N TRP A 101 -17.57 2.73 -24.90
CA TRP A 101 -17.10 3.98 -25.47
C TRP A 101 -16.06 4.68 -24.59
N MET A 102 -16.21 4.61 -23.26
CA MET A 102 -15.27 5.20 -22.31
C MET A 102 -13.92 4.47 -22.24
N THR A 103 -13.92 3.14 -22.38
CA THR A 103 -12.70 2.31 -22.30
C THR A 103 -12.08 2.05 -23.68
N GLY A 104 -12.75 2.45 -24.77
CA GLY A 104 -12.31 2.21 -26.13
C GLY A 104 -12.47 0.76 -26.58
N GLY A 105 -13.53 0.07 -26.14
CA GLY A 105 -13.80 -1.33 -26.47
C GLY A 105 -13.22 -2.34 -25.49
N ASN A 106 -12.52 -1.89 -24.46
CA ASN A 106 -11.78 -2.75 -23.54
C ASN A 106 -12.65 -3.14 -22.35
N LEU A 107 -13.58 -4.04 -22.61
CA LEU A 107 -14.44 -4.63 -21.60
C LEU A 107 -14.54 -6.14 -21.75
N MET A 108 -14.69 -6.82 -20.62
CA MET A 108 -14.65 -8.28 -20.57
C MET A 108 -15.58 -8.79 -19.46
N GLY A 109 -16.33 -9.84 -19.76
CA GLY A 109 -17.02 -10.66 -18.76
C GLY A 109 -16.19 -11.89 -18.41
N ILE A 110 -16.13 -12.22 -17.13
CA ILE A 110 -15.55 -13.47 -16.60
C ILE A 110 -16.64 -14.14 -15.77
N ASP A 111 -17.02 -15.35 -16.18
CA ASP A 111 -18.04 -16.11 -15.48
C ASP A 111 -17.53 -16.55 -14.11
N ALA A 112 -18.36 -16.33 -13.08
CA ALA A 112 -18.08 -16.72 -11.71
C ALA A 112 -19.38 -16.94 -10.95
N ASP A 113 -19.40 -17.97 -10.09
CA ASP A 113 -20.44 -18.09 -9.09
C ASP A 113 -20.16 -17.10 -7.96
N LEU A 114 -20.93 -16.03 -7.91
CA LEU A 114 -20.78 -14.96 -6.91
C LEU A 114 -21.11 -15.41 -5.48
N THR A 115 -21.71 -16.59 -5.32
CA THR A 115 -21.96 -17.22 -4.02
C THR A 115 -20.81 -18.11 -3.54
N ASP A 116 -19.85 -18.43 -4.41
CA ASP A 116 -18.63 -19.17 -4.07
C ASP A 116 -17.40 -18.24 -4.03
N LEU A 117 -16.82 -18.12 -2.85
CA LEU A 117 -15.60 -17.35 -2.63
C LEU A 117 -14.46 -17.80 -3.55
N HIS A 118 -14.30 -19.11 -3.77
CA HIS A 118 -13.21 -19.64 -4.59
C HIS A 118 -13.42 -19.31 -6.07
N SER A 119 -14.63 -19.50 -6.59
CA SER A 119 -14.98 -19.09 -7.95
C SER A 119 -14.68 -17.61 -8.20
N VAL A 120 -15.07 -16.71 -7.29
CA VAL A 120 -14.75 -15.27 -7.42
C VAL A 120 -13.25 -15.02 -7.35
N MET A 121 -12.51 -15.70 -6.47
CA MET A 121 -11.06 -15.54 -6.35
C MET A 121 -10.31 -15.97 -7.61
N ASP A 122 -10.75 -17.04 -8.27
CA ASP A 122 -10.18 -17.54 -9.52
C ASP A 122 -10.48 -16.58 -10.68
N ALA A 123 -11.71 -16.08 -10.77
CA ALA A 123 -12.09 -15.06 -11.75
C ALA A 123 -11.30 -13.75 -11.57
N VAL A 124 -11.00 -13.36 -10.33
CA VAL A 124 -10.11 -12.23 -10.06
C VAL A 124 -8.69 -12.50 -10.55
N ASP A 125 -8.13 -13.69 -10.31
CA ASP A 125 -6.78 -14.01 -10.80
C ASP A 125 -6.72 -14.03 -12.34
N GLU A 126 -7.79 -14.48 -13.02
CA GLU A 126 -7.93 -14.34 -14.47
C GLU A 126 -7.97 -12.88 -14.91
N ALA A 127 -8.80 -12.04 -14.27
CA ALA A 127 -8.88 -10.61 -14.56
C ALA A 127 -7.53 -9.91 -14.38
N VAL A 128 -6.75 -10.30 -13.36
CA VAL A 128 -5.39 -9.79 -13.11
C VAL A 128 -4.43 -10.23 -14.22
N GLY A 129 -4.49 -11.49 -14.65
CA GLY A 129 -3.68 -12.00 -15.76
C GLY A 129 -3.93 -11.21 -17.05
N ARG A 130 -5.20 -10.89 -17.33
CA ARG A 130 -5.61 -10.07 -18.48
C ARG A 130 -5.15 -8.62 -18.36
N ALA A 131 -5.36 -7.99 -17.21
CA ALA A 131 -4.88 -6.64 -16.94
C ALA A 131 -3.35 -6.54 -17.11
N SER A 132 -2.61 -7.57 -16.68
CA SER A 132 -1.16 -7.64 -16.89
C SER A 132 -0.79 -7.78 -18.37
N ALA A 133 -1.51 -8.58 -19.15
CA ALA A 133 -1.28 -8.74 -20.59
C ALA A 133 -1.54 -7.43 -21.36
N GLU A 134 -2.54 -6.66 -20.90
CA GLU A 134 -2.87 -5.33 -21.41
C GLU A 134 -1.94 -4.23 -20.90
N GLY A 135 -0.94 -4.53 -20.06
CA GLY A 135 -0.02 -3.52 -19.53
C GLY A 135 -0.71 -2.48 -18.65
N VAL A 136 -1.69 -2.91 -17.85
CA VAL A 136 -2.33 -2.08 -16.82
C VAL A 136 -1.39 -1.86 -15.63
N ASP A 137 -1.31 -0.62 -15.15
CA ASP A 137 -0.46 -0.23 -14.03
C ASP A 137 -1.17 -0.31 -12.68
N GLU A 138 -2.46 0.05 -12.63
CA GLU A 138 -3.25 0.06 -11.39
C GLU A 138 -4.53 -0.75 -11.53
N ILE A 139 -4.79 -1.62 -10.56
CA ILE A 139 -6.03 -2.40 -10.48
C ILE A 139 -6.91 -1.80 -9.38
N TYR A 140 -8.18 -1.58 -9.72
CA TYR A 140 -9.24 -1.13 -8.83
C TYR A 140 -10.29 -2.23 -8.72
N VAL A 141 -10.77 -2.50 -7.50
CA VAL A 141 -11.87 -3.43 -7.25
C VAL A 141 -13.05 -2.69 -6.62
N ASN A 142 -14.24 -2.89 -7.17
CA ASN A 142 -15.48 -2.42 -6.57
C ASN A 142 -15.94 -3.39 -5.48
N VAL A 143 -16.00 -2.95 -4.23
CA VAL A 143 -16.46 -3.76 -3.09
C VAL A 143 -17.84 -3.34 -2.59
N THR A 144 -18.61 -2.63 -3.41
CA THR A 144 -20.02 -2.37 -3.20
C THR A 144 -20.81 -3.62 -3.59
N PRO A 145 -21.76 -4.15 -2.78
CA PRO A 145 -22.09 -3.82 -1.39
C PRO A 145 -21.17 -4.51 -0.38
N SER A 146 -20.87 -3.83 0.75
CA SER A 146 -19.80 -4.18 1.71
C SER A 146 -19.96 -5.53 2.47
N ARG A 147 -20.90 -6.40 2.08
CA ARG A 147 -21.25 -7.64 2.78
C ARG A 147 -21.53 -8.84 1.86
N SER A 148 -21.34 -8.73 0.54
CA SER A 148 -21.44 -9.90 -0.34
C SER A 148 -20.15 -10.74 -0.28
N LEU A 149 -20.25 -12.05 -0.51
CA LEU A 149 -19.07 -12.93 -0.59
C LEU A 149 -18.11 -12.48 -1.70
N ALA A 150 -18.65 -12.02 -2.82
CA ALA A 150 -17.86 -11.49 -3.93
C ALA A 150 -17.11 -10.21 -3.54
N SER A 151 -17.74 -9.29 -2.81
CA SER A 151 -17.08 -8.08 -2.30
C SER A 151 -16.02 -8.41 -1.24
N ILE A 152 -16.24 -9.43 -0.40
CA ILE A 152 -15.23 -9.95 0.54
C ILE A 152 -14.04 -10.56 -0.21
N ALA A 153 -14.27 -11.36 -1.25
CA ALA A 153 -13.21 -11.92 -2.11
C ALA A 153 -12.39 -10.81 -2.77
N LEU A 154 -13.05 -9.83 -3.39
CA LEU A 154 -12.40 -8.69 -4.03
C LEU A 154 -11.58 -7.87 -3.04
N TYR A 155 -12.13 -7.56 -1.87
CA TYR A 155 -11.40 -6.85 -0.82
C TYR A 155 -10.19 -7.67 -0.33
N THR A 156 -10.36 -8.98 -0.15
CA THR A 156 -9.28 -9.89 0.27
C THR A 156 -8.16 -9.93 -0.77
N LYS A 157 -8.48 -10.04 -2.06
CA LYS A 157 -7.50 -9.98 -3.14
C LYS A 157 -6.79 -8.63 -3.19
N ALA A 158 -7.52 -7.53 -2.98
CA ALA A 158 -6.92 -6.21 -2.92
C ALA A 158 -5.95 -6.07 -1.74
N CYS A 159 -6.27 -6.66 -0.59
CA CYS A 159 -5.33 -6.76 0.53
C CYS A 159 -4.08 -7.56 0.14
N LEU A 160 -4.26 -8.76 -0.44
CA LEU A 160 -3.17 -9.71 -0.76
C LEU A 160 -2.23 -9.23 -1.87
N ARG A 161 -2.75 -8.54 -2.88
CA ARG A 161 -2.02 -8.16 -4.10
C ARG A 161 -1.71 -6.67 -4.19
N GLY A 162 -2.18 -5.87 -3.24
CA GLY A 162 -1.96 -4.43 -3.21
C GLY A 162 -2.77 -3.65 -4.26
N PHE A 163 -3.97 -4.11 -4.59
CA PHE A 163 -4.89 -3.37 -5.47
C PHE A 163 -5.48 -2.17 -4.75
N ASN A 164 -6.28 -1.37 -5.44
CA ASN A 164 -7.07 -0.28 -4.85
C ASN A 164 -8.51 -0.76 -4.64
N ALA A 165 -9.08 -0.57 -3.46
CA ALA A 165 -10.48 -0.88 -3.19
C ALA A 165 -11.29 0.41 -3.18
N ILE A 166 -12.46 0.36 -3.82
CA ILE A 166 -13.42 1.46 -3.85
C ILE A 166 -14.80 0.93 -3.50
N ALA A 167 -15.61 1.77 -2.87
CA ALA A 167 -16.99 1.46 -2.55
C ALA A 167 -17.84 2.72 -2.70
N GLU A 168 -19.12 2.50 -2.97
CA GLU A 168 -20.16 3.50 -2.79
C GLU A 168 -20.65 3.47 -1.34
N VAL A 169 -20.69 4.65 -0.71
CA VAL A 169 -21.20 4.88 0.63
C VAL A 169 -21.99 6.20 0.64
N ASP A 170 -23.28 6.13 0.93
CA ASP A 170 -24.20 7.28 1.07
C ASP A 170 -24.22 8.23 -0.15
N GLY A 171 -24.31 7.68 -1.36
CA GLY A 171 -24.29 8.37 -2.64
C GLY A 171 -22.91 8.85 -3.08
N LYS A 172 -21.83 8.40 -2.42
CA LYS A 172 -20.46 8.85 -2.71
C LYS A 172 -19.50 7.70 -2.86
N VAL A 173 -18.70 7.77 -3.93
CA VAL A 173 -17.61 6.81 -4.15
C VAL A 173 -16.39 7.22 -3.32
N VAL A 174 -15.94 6.31 -2.48
CA VAL A 174 -14.79 6.50 -1.60
C VAL A 174 -13.75 5.42 -1.86
N LYS A 175 -12.47 5.76 -1.63
CA LYS A 175 -11.42 4.75 -1.53
C LYS A 175 -11.57 4.04 -0.19
N VAL A 176 -11.76 2.73 -0.22
CA VAL A 176 -11.80 1.91 0.98
C VAL A 176 -10.37 1.75 1.48
N PRO A 177 -10.08 2.04 2.76
CA PRO A 177 -8.78 1.77 3.33
C PRO A 177 -8.47 0.29 3.23
N ILE A 178 -7.47 -0.05 2.42
CA ILE A 178 -6.93 -1.41 2.42
C ILE A 178 -5.97 -1.51 3.58
N ILE A 179 -6.16 -2.53 4.40
CA ILE A 179 -5.12 -2.99 5.32
C ILE A 179 -4.19 -3.85 4.47
N PRO A 180 -3.06 -3.33 3.99
CA PRO A 180 -2.23 -4.08 3.06
C PRO A 180 -1.80 -5.39 3.73
N TYR A 181 -1.95 -6.50 3.01
CA TYR A 181 -1.11 -7.65 3.24
C TYR A 181 0.29 -7.17 2.85
N ASN A 182 1.08 -6.89 3.87
CA ASN A 182 2.29 -6.11 3.80
C ASN A 182 3.21 -6.46 2.61
N ASN A 183 3.50 -5.48 1.74
CA ASN A 183 4.78 -5.44 0.99
C ASN A 183 5.95 -5.10 1.95
N LEU A 184 5.98 -5.70 3.14
CA LEU A 184 7.16 -5.65 3.98
C LEU A 184 8.17 -6.60 3.34
N PRO A 185 9.40 -6.15 3.04
CA PRO A 185 10.42 -7.06 2.58
C PRO A 185 10.63 -8.15 3.64
N TRP A 186 11.01 -9.35 3.22
CA TRP A 186 11.25 -10.50 4.12
C TRP A 186 12.06 -10.11 5.37
N GLN A 187 13.08 -9.26 5.21
CA GLN A 187 13.90 -8.75 6.30
C GLN A 187 13.10 -8.01 7.38
N ALA A 188 12.10 -7.23 6.98
CA ALA A 188 11.24 -6.51 7.92
C ALA A 188 10.22 -7.44 8.60
N ILE A 189 9.77 -8.49 7.90
CA ILE A 189 8.91 -9.54 8.47
C ILE A 189 9.70 -10.35 9.51
N GLU A 190 10.94 -10.74 9.19
CA GLU A 190 11.84 -11.47 10.07
C GLU A 190 12.10 -10.70 11.38
N ILE A 191 12.28 -9.37 11.29
CA ILE A 191 12.43 -8.50 12.47
C ILE A 191 11.18 -8.51 13.35
N LEU A 192 9.98 -8.39 12.75
CA LEU A 192 8.72 -8.43 13.51
C LEU A 192 8.50 -9.80 14.15
N ARG A 193 8.82 -10.89 13.44
CA ARG A 193 8.72 -12.25 13.95
C ARG A 193 9.64 -12.45 15.14
N SER A 194 10.93 -12.13 15.02
CA SER A 194 11.88 -12.29 16.14
C SER A 194 11.51 -11.43 17.35
N LEU A 195 11.04 -10.20 17.14
CA LEU A 195 10.53 -9.38 18.24
C LEU A 195 9.37 -10.07 18.97
N TYR A 196 8.46 -10.70 18.26
CA TYR A 196 7.29 -11.37 18.84
C TYR A 196 7.62 -12.71 19.49
N GLU A 197 8.40 -13.58 18.82
CA GLU A 197 8.66 -14.95 19.25
C GLU A 197 9.81 -15.06 20.27
N ASP A 198 10.86 -14.25 20.11
CA ASP A 198 12.09 -14.40 20.88
C ASP A 198 12.24 -13.37 22.01
N PHE A 199 11.50 -12.25 21.95
CA PHE A 199 11.72 -11.09 22.81
C PHE A 199 10.44 -10.52 23.44
N ASP A 200 9.31 -11.23 23.39
CA ASP A 200 8.01 -10.82 23.95
C ASP A 200 7.63 -9.37 23.60
N GLY A 201 7.94 -8.96 22.37
CA GLY A 201 7.63 -7.65 21.82
C GLY A 201 8.62 -6.54 22.13
N ARG A 202 9.73 -6.78 22.85
CA ARG A 202 10.72 -5.76 23.19
C ARG A 202 12.15 -6.28 23.22
N ALA A 203 13.02 -5.71 22.38
CA ALA A 203 14.44 -6.05 22.34
C ALA A 203 15.33 -4.80 22.28
N SER A 204 16.58 -4.90 22.75
CA SER A 204 17.59 -3.92 22.37
C SER A 204 17.97 -4.11 20.89
N LEU A 205 18.32 -3.03 20.18
CA LEU A 205 18.70 -3.11 18.78
C LEU A 205 19.92 -4.02 18.56
N ALA A 206 20.83 -4.10 19.53
CA ALA A 206 21.98 -4.99 19.49
C ALA A 206 21.55 -6.45 19.53
N ASP A 207 20.78 -6.85 20.55
CA ASP A 207 20.31 -8.23 20.72
C ASP A 207 19.43 -8.67 19.54
N LEU A 208 18.56 -7.77 19.07
CA LEU A 208 17.71 -8.02 17.92
C LEU A 208 18.54 -8.29 16.66
N SER A 209 19.60 -7.50 16.42
CA SER A 209 20.46 -7.63 15.24
C SER A 209 21.30 -8.90 15.20
N GLU A 210 21.56 -9.52 16.35
CA GLU A 210 22.25 -10.80 16.45
C GLU A 210 21.31 -11.96 16.13
N ARG A 211 20.02 -11.81 16.46
CA ARG A 211 19.00 -12.85 16.28
C ARG A 211 18.48 -12.93 14.85
N VAL A 212 18.29 -11.79 14.19
CA VAL A 212 17.69 -11.73 12.85
C VAL A 212 18.71 -12.04 11.75
N ASN A 213 18.36 -12.93 10.82
CA ASN A 213 19.19 -13.21 9.65
C ASN A 213 18.67 -12.48 8.41
N LEU A 214 19.18 -11.27 8.18
CA LEU A 214 18.69 -10.38 7.11
C LEU A 214 19.34 -10.61 5.74
N GLY A 215 20.33 -11.51 5.65
CA GLY A 215 21.13 -11.75 4.45
C GLY A 215 22.05 -10.56 4.08
N GLY A 216 23.29 -10.84 3.69
CA GLY A 216 24.23 -9.81 3.26
C GLY A 216 25.63 -10.35 3.03
N GLU A 217 26.02 -10.49 1.78
CA GLU A 217 27.42 -10.62 1.37
C GLU A 217 28.06 -9.22 1.44
N GLY A 218 29.04 -9.04 2.33
CA GLY A 218 29.97 -7.91 2.29
C GLY A 218 29.58 -6.62 3.06
N GLY A 219 30.37 -6.30 4.08
CA GLY A 219 30.77 -4.93 4.44
C GLY A 219 29.88 -4.09 5.38
N ARG A 220 28.58 -4.37 5.56
CA ARG A 220 27.74 -3.62 6.52
C ARG A 220 27.60 -4.33 7.87
N SER A 221 27.74 -3.58 8.96
CA SER A 221 27.44 -4.07 10.31
C SER A 221 25.98 -4.54 10.41
N ARG A 222 25.75 -5.73 11.00
CA ARG A 222 24.40 -6.32 11.19
C ARG A 222 23.44 -5.36 11.90
N ILE A 223 23.95 -4.60 12.87
CA ILE A 223 23.19 -3.56 13.58
C ILE A 223 22.69 -2.49 12.61
N ALA A 224 23.56 -2.00 11.72
CA ALA A 224 23.20 -0.95 10.76
C ALA A 224 22.18 -1.43 9.72
N LEU A 225 22.25 -2.71 9.32
CA LEU A 225 21.27 -3.29 8.40
C LEU A 225 19.91 -3.46 9.08
N THR A 226 19.89 -3.91 10.33
CA THR A 226 18.68 -4.05 11.15
C THR A 226 18.03 -2.69 11.38
N ASP A 227 18.82 -1.68 11.76
CA ASP A 227 18.35 -0.30 11.93
C ASP A 227 17.79 0.30 10.63
N TYR A 228 18.41 0.02 9.48
CA TYR A 228 17.90 0.44 8.18
C TYR A 228 16.50 -0.10 7.90
N TYR A 229 16.27 -1.39 8.08
CA TYR A 229 14.95 -1.98 7.82
C TYR A 229 13.89 -1.50 8.82
N ILE A 230 14.28 -1.33 10.09
CA ILE A 230 13.41 -0.73 11.10
C ILE A 230 12.98 0.67 10.70
N ASN A 231 13.93 1.57 10.43
CA ASN A 231 13.60 2.96 10.12
C ASN A 231 12.88 3.13 8.77
N LYS A 232 13.19 2.29 7.78
CA LYS A 232 12.61 2.41 6.44
C LYS A 232 11.22 1.79 6.32
N TYR A 233 10.95 0.68 7.02
CA TYR A 233 9.73 -0.11 6.80
C TYR A 233 8.85 -0.30 8.04
N LEU A 234 9.42 -0.25 9.26
CA LEU A 234 8.70 -0.68 10.47
C LEU A 234 8.33 0.47 11.42
N LYS A 235 9.23 1.43 11.58
CA LYS A 235 9.15 2.47 12.60
C LYS A 235 7.91 3.36 12.42
N GLY A 236 7.22 3.61 13.53
CA GLY A 236 6.05 4.48 13.61
C GLY A 236 4.72 3.78 13.32
N ARG A 237 4.74 2.65 12.60
CA ARG A 237 3.52 1.88 12.28
C ARG A 237 3.48 0.51 12.96
N TYR A 238 4.58 -0.24 12.86
CA TYR A 238 4.68 -1.63 13.35
C TYR A 238 5.59 -1.76 14.57
N VAL A 239 6.54 -0.84 14.73
CA VAL A 239 7.41 -0.76 15.91
C VAL A 239 7.61 0.69 16.34
N SER A 240 7.88 0.90 17.63
CA SER A 240 8.41 2.14 18.19
C SER A 240 9.87 1.93 18.62
N VAL A 241 10.64 3.01 18.67
CA VAL A 241 12.06 2.96 19.07
C VAL A 241 12.29 3.98 20.18
N GLU A 242 12.86 3.53 21.29
CA GLU A 242 13.09 4.32 22.48
C GLU A 242 14.56 4.27 22.89
N LEU A 243 15.11 5.40 23.34
CA LEU A 243 16.47 5.45 23.89
C LEU A 243 16.39 5.35 25.41
N VAL A 244 16.86 4.24 25.97
CA VAL A 244 16.90 3.98 27.41
C VAL A 244 18.35 3.70 27.80
N GLU A 245 18.89 4.47 28.75
CA GLU A 245 20.25 4.27 29.27
C GLU A 245 21.34 4.14 28.19
N LYS A 246 21.25 4.99 27.16
CA LYS A 246 22.15 5.00 25.98
C LYS A 246 22.03 3.78 25.04
N LYS A 247 21.04 2.91 25.24
CA LYS A 247 20.70 1.80 24.33
C LYS A 247 19.40 2.09 23.60
N LEU A 248 19.34 1.72 22.33
CA LEU A 248 18.13 1.79 21.53
C LEU A 248 17.32 0.51 21.74
N TYR A 249 16.09 0.65 22.20
CA TYR A 249 15.11 -0.42 22.33
C TYR A 249 14.07 -0.32 21.23
N VAL A 250 13.66 -1.46 20.71
CA VAL A 250 12.63 -1.60 19.69
C VAL A 250 11.45 -2.31 20.32
N ASN A 251 10.30 -1.65 20.37
CA ASN A 251 9.06 -2.20 20.93
C ASN A 251 8.05 -2.42 19.80
N ILE A 252 7.43 -3.60 19.75
CA ILE A 252 6.37 -3.90 18.79
C ILE A 252 5.11 -3.09 19.15
N THR A 253 4.35 -2.64 18.14
CA THR A 253 3.02 -2.06 18.34
C THR A 253 1.95 -3.14 18.23
N GLU A 254 0.72 -2.87 18.66
CA GLU A 254 -0.42 -3.79 18.48
C GLU A 254 -0.60 -4.24 17.01
N LEU A 255 -0.41 -3.30 16.07
CA LEU A 255 -0.48 -3.59 14.65
C LEU A 255 0.70 -4.48 14.20
N GLY A 256 1.91 -4.21 14.68
CA GLY A 256 3.08 -5.04 14.42
C GLY A 256 2.91 -6.46 14.96
N GLU A 257 2.34 -6.60 16.16
CA GLU A 257 2.09 -7.87 16.82
C GLU A 257 1.05 -8.70 16.07
N SER A 258 -0.04 -8.06 15.63
CA SER A 258 -1.07 -8.70 14.78
C SER A 258 -0.49 -9.26 13.48
N ILE A 259 0.50 -8.58 12.90
CA ILE A 259 1.20 -9.04 11.69
C ILE A 259 2.17 -10.17 12.02
N ALA A 260 2.99 -10.00 13.06
CA ALA A 260 3.97 -11.00 13.48
C ALA A 260 3.31 -12.34 13.81
N ARG A 261 2.23 -12.32 14.60
CA ARG A 261 1.43 -13.50 14.95
C ARG A 261 0.92 -14.24 13.70
N ARG A 262 0.35 -13.52 12.75
CA ARG A 262 -0.16 -14.09 11.49
C ARG A 262 0.96 -14.67 10.62
N CYS A 263 2.13 -14.02 10.56
CA CYS A 263 3.28 -14.55 9.83
C CYS A 263 3.82 -15.85 10.47
N SER A 264 3.87 -15.92 11.80
CA SER A 264 4.22 -17.13 12.54
C SER A 264 3.25 -18.28 12.27
N ASP A 265 1.94 -18.00 12.25
CA ASP A 265 0.91 -18.99 11.96
C ASP A 265 1.01 -19.55 10.53
N LEU A 266 1.28 -18.70 9.54
CA LEU A 266 1.40 -19.09 8.12
C LEU A 266 2.65 -19.94 7.85
N LEU A 267 3.80 -19.55 8.40
CA LEU A 267 5.04 -20.34 8.31
C LEU A 267 4.91 -21.67 9.06
N GLY A 268 4.17 -21.69 10.17
CA GLY A 268 3.80 -22.92 10.88
C GLY A 268 2.92 -23.87 10.05
N GLN A 269 2.13 -23.36 9.11
CA GLN A 269 1.32 -24.15 8.19
C GLN A 269 2.13 -24.72 7.02
N GLU A 270 3.08 -23.98 6.44
CA GLU A 270 3.97 -24.50 5.38
C GLU A 270 4.84 -25.68 5.86
N VAL A 271 5.28 -25.65 7.13
CA VAL A 271 6.00 -26.78 7.76
C VAL A 271 5.10 -28.00 7.96
N LYS A 272 3.80 -27.81 8.22
CA LYS A 272 2.83 -28.91 8.35
C LYS A 272 2.44 -29.52 7.00
N VAL A 273 2.30 -28.71 5.95
CA VAL A 273 1.97 -29.20 4.59
C VAL A 273 3.13 -30.01 4.00
N SER A 274 4.37 -29.59 4.22
CA SER A 274 5.57 -30.32 3.79
C SER A 274 5.82 -31.61 4.60
N ALA A 275 5.45 -31.65 5.89
CA ALA A 275 5.47 -32.87 6.70
C ALA A 275 4.36 -33.87 6.30
N GLY A 276 3.17 -33.39 5.92
CA GLY A 276 2.06 -34.21 5.41
C GLY A 276 2.38 -34.86 4.07
N GLN A 277 2.98 -34.11 3.13
CA GLN A 277 3.37 -34.64 1.83
C GLN A 277 4.50 -35.69 1.91
N ARG A 278 5.40 -35.60 2.90
CA ARG A 278 6.42 -36.63 3.15
C ARG A 278 5.82 -37.95 3.66
N LYS A 279 4.70 -37.94 4.40
CA LYS A 279 4.02 -39.18 4.83
C LYS A 279 3.29 -39.86 3.67
N VAL A 280 2.69 -39.10 2.75
CA VAL A 280 2.02 -39.67 1.57
C VAL A 280 3.03 -40.35 0.63
N ARG A 281 4.20 -39.74 0.38
CA ARG A 281 5.24 -40.37 -0.46
C ARG A 281 5.85 -41.65 0.15
N LYS A 282 5.85 -41.82 1.47
CA LYS A 282 6.31 -43.06 2.12
C LYS A 282 5.31 -44.21 1.98
N GLN A 283 4.00 -43.93 1.91
CA GLN A 283 2.99 -44.99 1.69
C GLN A 283 2.91 -45.45 0.23
N VAL A 284 3.18 -44.58 -0.76
CA VAL A 284 3.18 -44.98 -2.17
C VAL A 284 4.39 -45.88 -2.53
N ARG A 285 5.50 -45.80 -1.78
CA ARG A 285 6.69 -46.62 -2.00
C ARG A 285 6.66 -48.01 -1.35
N ILE A 286 5.66 -48.31 -0.51
CA ILE A 286 5.48 -49.61 0.14
C ILE A 286 4.45 -50.48 -0.62
N ARG A 287 3.79 -49.92 -1.65
CA ARG A 287 2.80 -50.63 -2.49
C ARG A 287 3.20 -50.76 -3.97
N LYS A 288 4.50 -50.74 -4.26
CA LYS A 288 5.04 -51.17 -5.55
C LYS A 288 6.08 -52.24 -5.32
#